data_AF-A0A1I8EG78-F1
#
_entry.id   AF-A0A1I8EG78-F1
#
_cell.length_a   1.000
_cell.length_b   1.000
_cell.length_c   1.000
_cell.angle_alpha   90.00
_cell.angle_beta   90.00
_cell.angle_gamma   90.00
#
_symmetry.space_group_name_H-M   'P 1'
#
loop_
_entity.id
_entity.type
_entity.pdbx_description
1 polymer ?
#
loop_
_entity_poly.entity_id
_entity_poly.type
_entity_poly.pdbx_seq_one_letter_code
_entity_poly.pdbx_strand_id
1 'polypeptide(L)'
;MSTLTMATTLIPFSSTISIAFIDAFRNDVLWALMMGIILAFVLGFAMGANDVANAFGTSVGSKVLTLRQAYILAVIFETLGALLIGYNVTDTVRKGVIDLTLYEKQPKEIFVGQIAILGGCSLWLLIATLARLPVSSTHSITGATVGFGLMTRGIIGIQWRKIVHIVASWFMSPILSGVVSSILYIVLDHSVLRRKNPFRCGLRALPIFYWLCIAFNVFTVMLHLSKLPMWICALISAGCATISAIVIHFFLSPKLKIWINNSLTSSTERNDSFEVQTISGATELQDNILHQKCQTSKAETVSGLSINEG
;
A
#
# COMPACT_ATOMS: atom_id res chain seq x y z
N MET A 1 -67.17 -23.21 40.57
CA MET A 1 -67.68 -22.49 39.37
C MET A 1 -66.94 -21.16 39.31
N SER A 2 -65.84 -21.05 38.55
CA SER A 2 -65.83 -20.58 37.14
C SER A 2 -66.63 -19.28 37.00
N THR A 3 -66.00 -18.13 36.74
CA THR A 3 -65.65 -17.74 35.36
C THR A 3 -64.47 -16.74 35.27
N LEU A 4 -63.72 -16.95 34.20
CA LEU A 4 -62.60 -16.18 33.63
C LEU A 4 -63.04 -14.83 32.99
N THR A 5 -62.05 -14.11 32.43
CA THR A 5 -62.09 -13.07 31.38
C THR A 5 -62.43 -11.62 31.81
N MET A 6 -61.69 -10.55 31.46
CA MET A 6 -60.57 -10.32 30.53
C MET A 6 -59.66 -9.20 31.06
N ALA A 7 -58.35 -9.44 31.11
CA ALA A 7 -57.34 -8.40 31.22
C ALA A 7 -57.08 -7.84 29.83
N THR A 8 -57.63 -6.66 29.55
CA THR A 8 -57.39 -5.91 28.31
C THR A 8 -55.94 -5.45 28.30
N THR A 9 -55.10 -6.13 27.54
CA THR A 9 -53.73 -5.71 27.22
C THR A 9 -53.79 -4.44 26.36
N LEU A 10 -53.65 -3.28 27.01
CA LEU A 10 -53.31 -2.04 26.33
C LEU A 10 -51.86 -2.13 25.88
N ILE A 11 -51.64 -2.66 24.67
CA ILE A 11 -50.39 -2.52 23.93
C ILE A 11 -50.19 -1.00 23.71
N PRO A 12 -49.03 -0.40 24.05
CA PRO A 12 -48.87 1.03 23.89
C PRO A 12 -48.87 1.37 22.40
N PHE A 13 -49.92 2.08 21.96
CA PHE A 13 -50.14 2.52 20.57
C PHE A 13 -48.93 3.28 19.97
N SER A 14 -48.05 3.85 20.81
CA SER A 14 -46.80 4.51 20.38
C SER A 14 -45.70 3.55 19.88
N SER A 15 -45.61 2.31 20.37
CA SER A 15 -44.54 1.38 19.94
C SER A 15 -44.82 0.76 18.57
N THR A 16 -46.09 0.58 18.22
CA THR A 16 -46.50 -0.05 16.95
C THR A 16 -46.27 0.88 15.76
N ILE A 17 -46.49 2.19 15.93
CA ILE A 17 -46.18 3.21 14.92
C ILE A 17 -44.67 3.28 14.67
N SER A 18 -43.85 3.18 15.73
CA SER A 18 -42.38 3.14 15.62
C SER A 18 -41.88 1.93 14.83
N ILE A 19 -42.41 0.73 15.11
CA ILE A 19 -41.96 -0.50 14.43
C ILE A 19 -42.45 -0.53 12.98
N ALA A 20 -43.71 -0.16 12.72
CA ALA A 20 -44.24 -0.08 11.35
C ALA A 20 -43.54 0.99 10.50
N PHE A 21 -43.16 2.13 11.10
CA PHE A 21 -42.37 3.17 10.43
C PHE A 21 -40.96 2.68 10.11
N ILE A 22 -40.29 1.99 11.04
CA ILE A 22 -38.97 1.40 10.79
C ILE A 22 -39.05 0.32 9.72
N ASP A 23 -40.09 -0.52 9.73
CA ASP A 23 -40.28 -1.58 8.74
C ASP A 23 -40.58 -1.01 7.34
N ALA A 24 -41.40 0.03 7.24
CA ALA A 24 -41.66 0.75 5.99
C ALA A 24 -40.40 1.48 5.50
N PHE A 25 -39.68 2.17 6.38
CA PHE A 25 -38.40 2.83 6.05
C PHE A 25 -37.36 1.82 5.58
N ARG A 26 -37.23 0.67 6.27
CA ARG A 26 -36.35 -0.44 5.90
C ARG A 26 -36.69 -0.90 4.50
N ASN A 27 -37.94 -1.26 4.23
CA ASN A 27 -38.35 -1.75 2.91
C ASN A 27 -38.08 -0.73 1.78
N ASP A 28 -38.30 0.57 2.03
CA ASP A 28 -38.04 1.63 1.05
C ASP A 28 -36.56 1.86 0.73
N VAL A 29 -35.64 1.56 1.67
CA VAL A 29 -34.20 1.86 1.53
C VAL A 29 -33.31 0.62 1.47
N LEU A 30 -33.88 -0.58 1.57
CA LEU A 30 -33.13 -1.84 1.49
C LEU A 30 -32.36 -1.97 0.17
N TRP A 31 -32.98 -1.61 -0.96
CA TRP A 31 -32.30 -1.61 -2.26
C TRP A 31 -31.09 -0.69 -2.26
N ALA A 32 -31.23 0.48 -1.64
CA ALA A 32 -30.20 1.50 -1.53
C ALA A 32 -29.06 1.01 -0.62
N LEU A 33 -29.37 0.32 0.48
CA LEU A 33 -28.37 -0.32 1.33
C LEU A 33 -27.57 -1.39 0.58
N MET A 34 -28.25 -2.29 -0.14
CA MET A 34 -27.60 -3.34 -0.92
C MET A 34 -26.68 -2.75 -1.99
N MET A 35 -27.16 -1.73 -2.71
CA MET A 35 -26.35 -0.99 -3.68
C MET A 35 -25.17 -0.30 -3.02
N GLY A 36 -25.37 0.32 -1.85
CA GLY A 36 -24.31 0.97 -1.08
C GLY A 36 -23.20 -0.01 -0.66
N ILE A 37 -23.54 -1.22 -0.23
CA ILE A 37 -22.55 -2.26 0.12
C ILE A 37 -21.75 -2.67 -1.13
N ILE A 38 -22.42 -2.90 -2.25
CA ILE A 38 -21.76 -3.27 -3.51
C ILE A 38 -20.82 -2.14 -3.95
N LEU A 39 -21.29 -0.89 -3.97
CA LEU A 39 -20.48 0.26 -4.38
C LEU A 39 -19.34 0.56 -3.39
N ALA A 40 -19.52 0.30 -2.10
CA ALA A 40 -18.44 0.42 -1.12
C ALA A 40 -17.33 -0.62 -1.40
N PHE A 41 -17.70 -1.85 -1.79
CA PHE A 41 -16.72 -2.86 -2.20
C PHE A 41 -16.01 -2.46 -3.50
N VAL A 42 -16.76 -1.98 -4.50
CA VAL A 42 -16.18 -1.48 -5.76
C VAL A 42 -15.25 -0.31 -5.50
N LEU A 43 -15.63 0.63 -4.63
CA LEU A 43 -14.79 1.75 -4.26
C LEU A 43 -13.50 1.30 -3.57
N GLY A 44 -13.61 0.37 -2.61
CA GLY A 44 -12.46 -0.21 -1.93
C GLY A 44 -11.50 -0.90 -2.91
N PHE A 45 -12.04 -1.65 -3.87
CA PHE A 45 -11.26 -2.25 -4.95
C PHE A 45 -10.56 -1.19 -5.83
N ALA A 46 -11.29 -0.15 -6.26
CA ALA A 46 -10.76 0.92 -7.09
C ALA A 46 -9.67 1.74 -6.37
N MET A 47 -9.87 2.06 -5.08
CA MET A 47 -8.86 2.70 -4.24
C MET A 47 -7.61 1.82 -4.11
N GLY A 48 -7.77 0.53 -3.79
CA GLY A 48 -6.63 -0.39 -3.70
C GLY A 48 -5.86 -0.50 -5.01
N ALA A 49 -6.55 -0.61 -6.15
CA ALA A 49 -5.92 -0.70 -7.45
C ALA A 49 -5.12 0.56 -7.82
N ASN A 50 -5.61 1.75 -7.45
CA ASN A 50 -4.95 3.03 -7.70
C ASN A 50 -3.79 3.29 -6.71
N ASP A 51 -3.95 2.94 -5.43
CA ASP A 51 -3.07 3.41 -4.36
C ASP A 51 -1.94 2.43 -3.99
N VAL A 52 -2.03 1.13 -4.33
CA VAL A 52 -0.98 0.13 -4.01
C VAL A 52 0.39 0.49 -4.60
N ALA A 53 0.42 1.10 -5.78
CA ALA A 53 1.66 1.53 -6.42
C ALA A 53 2.40 2.60 -5.59
N ASN A 54 1.66 3.41 -4.81
CA ASN A 54 2.25 4.47 -3.97
C ASN A 54 3.06 3.89 -2.80
N ALA A 55 2.62 2.77 -2.22
CA ALA A 55 3.29 2.13 -1.09
C ALA A 55 4.40 1.15 -1.52
N PHE A 56 4.18 0.38 -2.59
CA PHE A 56 5.07 -0.71 -2.99
C PHE A 56 5.87 -0.46 -4.27
N GLY A 57 5.65 0.66 -4.97
CA GLY A 57 6.29 0.96 -6.25
C GLY A 57 7.82 1.00 -6.17
N THR A 58 8.38 1.58 -5.12
CA THR A 58 9.85 1.64 -4.91
C THR A 58 10.44 0.26 -4.61
N SER A 59 9.81 -0.52 -3.74
CA SER A 59 10.26 -1.86 -3.35
C SER A 59 10.21 -2.88 -4.48
N VAL A 60 9.18 -2.79 -5.35
CA VAL A 60 9.08 -3.60 -6.57
C VAL A 60 10.05 -3.09 -7.63
N GLY A 61 10.15 -1.77 -7.81
CA GLY A 61 11.07 -1.14 -8.75
C GLY A 61 12.54 -1.45 -8.46
N SER A 62 12.93 -1.56 -7.19
CA SER A 62 14.27 -1.95 -6.76
C SER A 62 14.51 -3.46 -6.78
N LYS A 63 13.54 -4.27 -7.22
CA LYS A 63 13.56 -5.75 -7.23
C LYS A 63 13.77 -6.39 -5.86
N VAL A 64 13.51 -5.66 -4.78
CA VAL A 64 13.56 -6.22 -3.40
C VAL A 64 12.33 -7.10 -3.15
N LEU A 65 11.19 -6.74 -3.74
CA LEU A 65 9.96 -7.52 -3.70
C LEU A 65 9.50 -7.89 -5.10
N THR A 66 8.99 -9.11 -5.24
CA THR A 66 8.21 -9.49 -6.43
C THR A 66 6.82 -8.86 -6.37
N LEU A 67 6.17 -8.71 -7.54
CA LEU A 67 4.77 -8.24 -7.60
C LEU A 67 3.83 -9.06 -6.71
N ARG A 68 3.98 -10.40 -6.72
CA ARG A 68 3.14 -11.28 -5.90
C ARG A 68 3.33 -11.03 -4.40
N GLN A 69 4.57 -10.84 -3.95
CA GLN A 69 4.86 -10.52 -2.55
C GLN A 69 4.30 -9.14 -2.16
N ALA A 70 4.47 -8.14 -3.03
CA ALA A 70 3.94 -6.80 -2.81
C ALA A 70 2.41 -6.82 -2.63
N TYR A 71 1.67 -7.56 -3.47
CA TYR A 71 0.22 -7.68 -3.31
C TYR A 71 -0.20 -8.36 -2.00
N ILE A 72 0.49 -9.43 -1.57
CA ILE A 72 0.18 -10.11 -0.30
C ILE A 72 0.42 -9.16 0.88
N LEU A 73 1.54 -8.42 0.87
CA LEU A 73 1.86 -7.43 1.90
C LEU A 73 0.85 -6.28 1.89
N ALA A 74 0.47 -5.78 0.71
CA ALA A 74 -0.52 -4.72 0.58
C ALA A 74 -1.87 -5.12 1.18
N VAL A 75 -2.38 -6.31 0.85
CA VAL A 75 -3.65 -6.80 1.40
C VAL A 75 -3.62 -6.82 2.94
N ILE A 76 -2.53 -7.28 3.54
CA ILE A 76 -2.41 -7.34 5.01
C ILE A 76 -2.32 -5.93 5.61
N PHE A 77 -1.37 -5.11 5.14
CA PHE A 77 -1.04 -3.84 5.79
C PHE A 77 -2.04 -2.72 5.48
N GLU A 78 -2.60 -2.66 4.26
CA GLU A 78 -3.66 -1.69 3.91
C GLU A 78 -4.94 -2.01 4.70
N THR A 79 -5.31 -3.29 4.81
CA THR A 79 -6.47 -3.69 5.62
C THR A 79 -6.27 -3.36 7.09
N LEU A 80 -5.08 -3.63 7.65
CA LEU A 80 -4.75 -3.24 9.02
C LEU A 80 -4.79 -1.72 9.22
N GLY A 81 -4.25 -0.94 8.28
CA GLY A 81 -4.30 0.53 8.33
C GLY A 81 -5.74 1.06 8.31
N ALA A 82 -6.58 0.52 7.42
CA ALA A 82 -7.99 0.87 7.33
C ALA A 82 -8.75 0.58 8.64
N LEU A 83 -8.48 -0.56 9.28
CA LEU A 83 -9.10 -0.95 10.54
C LEU A 83 -8.61 -0.14 11.75
N LEU A 84 -7.30 0.16 11.81
CA LEU A 84 -6.70 0.80 12.99
C LEU A 84 -6.84 2.32 13.00
N ILE A 85 -6.73 2.99 11.85
CA ILE A 85 -6.66 4.47 11.76
C ILE A 85 -7.69 5.06 10.78
N GLY A 86 -8.24 4.25 9.87
CA GLY A 86 -9.07 4.72 8.75
C GLY A 86 -10.34 5.51 9.14
N TYR A 87 -10.85 5.34 10.36
CA TYR A 87 -12.03 6.06 10.85
C TYR A 87 -11.84 7.60 10.85
N ASN A 88 -10.66 8.12 11.17
CA ASN A 88 -10.44 9.57 11.32
C ASN A 88 -10.64 10.33 10.00
N VAL A 89 -10.12 9.76 8.91
CA VAL A 89 -10.25 10.33 7.57
C VAL A 89 -11.70 10.21 7.11
N THR A 90 -12.30 9.04 7.33
CA THR A 90 -13.72 8.79 7.01
C THR A 90 -14.64 9.78 7.73
N ASP A 91 -14.40 10.07 9.01
CA ASP A 91 -15.21 11.03 9.78
C ASP A 91 -15.02 12.46 9.30
N THR A 92 -13.79 12.82 8.92
CA THR A 92 -13.47 14.12 8.34
C THR A 92 -14.19 14.34 7.01
N VAL A 93 -14.23 13.35 6.13
CA VAL A 93 -14.98 13.45 4.86
C VAL A 93 -16.49 13.48 5.14
N ARG A 94 -16.99 12.60 6.02
CA ARG A 94 -18.42 12.49 6.35
C ARG A 94 -19.00 13.79 6.92
N LYS A 95 -18.28 14.45 7.85
CA LYS A 95 -18.78 15.63 8.59
C LYS A 95 -18.18 16.94 8.11
N GLY A 96 -17.06 16.91 7.40
CA GLY A 96 -16.30 18.10 7.05
C GLY A 96 -16.69 18.72 5.70
N VAL A 97 -17.38 17.99 4.82
CA VAL A 97 -17.65 18.49 3.47
C VAL A 97 -19.05 19.11 3.36
N ILE A 98 -20.09 18.38 3.78
CA ILE A 98 -21.49 18.83 3.72
C ILE A 98 -22.02 19.16 5.12
N ASP A 99 -22.93 20.14 5.21
CA ASP A 99 -23.63 20.44 6.45
C ASP A 99 -24.79 19.46 6.66
N LEU A 100 -24.62 18.55 7.62
CA LEU A 100 -25.59 17.49 7.91
C LEU A 100 -26.88 18.03 8.59
N THR A 101 -26.83 19.22 9.20
CA THR A 101 -27.99 19.81 9.90
C THR A 101 -29.13 20.12 8.94
N LEU A 102 -28.80 20.47 7.70
CA LEU A 102 -29.76 20.78 6.64
C LEU A 102 -30.58 19.57 6.17
N TYR A 103 -30.18 18.36 6.56
CA TYR A 103 -30.81 17.11 6.13
C TYR A 103 -31.46 16.33 7.27
N GLU A 104 -31.48 16.86 8.50
CA GLU A 104 -32.08 16.20 9.66
C GLU A 104 -33.54 15.80 9.43
N LYS A 105 -34.27 16.62 8.66
CA LYS A 105 -35.68 16.37 8.32
C LYS A 105 -35.86 15.38 7.16
N GLN A 106 -34.80 15.07 6.40
CA GLN A 106 -34.84 14.26 5.18
C GLN A 106 -33.65 13.28 5.12
N PRO A 107 -33.54 12.32 6.06
CA PRO A 107 -32.39 11.40 6.14
C PRO A 107 -32.27 10.47 4.91
N LYS A 108 -33.38 10.22 4.20
CA LYS A 108 -33.39 9.43 2.95
C LYS A 108 -32.51 10.07 1.86
N GLU A 109 -32.47 11.41 1.80
CA GLU A 109 -31.69 12.13 0.79
C GLU A 109 -30.19 11.95 0.98
N ILE A 110 -29.70 12.07 2.22
CA ILE A 110 -28.29 11.78 2.51
C ILE A 110 -27.98 10.33 2.16
N PHE A 111 -28.85 9.40 2.54
CA PHE A 111 -28.60 7.98 2.33
C PHE A 111 -28.43 7.64 0.84
N VAL A 112 -29.35 8.10 -0.01
CA VAL A 112 -29.23 7.95 -1.47
C VAL A 112 -28.05 8.75 -2.01
N GLY A 113 -27.78 9.93 -1.45
CA GLY A 113 -26.61 10.74 -1.76
C GLY A 113 -25.28 10.02 -1.55
N GLN A 114 -25.13 9.28 -0.45
CA GLN A 114 -23.93 8.49 -0.19
C GLN A 114 -23.71 7.42 -1.27
N ILE A 115 -24.77 6.82 -1.80
CA ILE A 115 -24.68 5.84 -2.90
C ILE A 115 -24.19 6.53 -4.17
N ALA A 116 -24.71 7.71 -4.49
CA ALA A 116 -24.24 8.50 -5.62
C ALA A 116 -22.78 8.92 -5.48
N ILE A 117 -22.36 9.32 -4.27
CA ILE A 117 -20.96 9.68 -3.96
C ILE A 117 -20.05 8.46 -4.12
N LEU A 118 -20.41 7.30 -3.56
CA LEU A 118 -19.66 6.06 -3.71
C LEU A 118 -19.55 5.65 -5.18
N GLY A 119 -20.66 5.69 -5.92
CA GLY A 119 -20.70 5.33 -7.33
C GLY A 119 -19.87 6.27 -8.22
N GLY A 120 -20.02 7.58 -8.05
CA GLY A 120 -19.27 8.58 -8.81
C GLY A 120 -17.77 8.52 -8.54
N CYS A 121 -17.38 8.39 -7.26
CA CYS A 121 -15.98 8.23 -6.87
C CYS A 121 -15.39 6.92 -7.42
N SER A 122 -16.12 5.81 -7.29
CA SER A 122 -15.69 4.50 -7.80
C SER A 122 -15.47 4.52 -9.30
N LEU A 123 -16.43 5.07 -10.04
CA LEU A 123 -16.35 5.15 -11.50
C LEU A 123 -15.14 5.96 -11.94
N TRP A 124 -14.93 7.13 -11.33
CA TRP A 124 -13.78 7.98 -11.64
C TRP A 124 -12.45 7.27 -11.35
N LEU A 125 -12.32 6.63 -10.18
CA LEU A 125 -11.10 5.90 -9.81
C LEU A 125 -10.83 4.70 -10.72
N LEU A 126 -11.88 3.96 -11.12
CA LEU A 126 -11.74 2.87 -12.09
C LEU A 126 -11.29 3.40 -13.46
N ILE A 127 -11.90 4.48 -13.96
CA ILE A 127 -11.49 5.10 -15.24
C ILE A 127 -10.03 5.55 -15.18
N ALA A 128 -9.62 6.24 -14.12
CA ALA A 128 -8.25 6.69 -13.95
C ALA A 128 -7.26 5.52 -13.87
N THR A 129 -7.61 4.46 -13.13
CA THR A 129 -6.79 3.24 -13.02
C THR A 129 -6.65 2.54 -14.37
N LEU A 130 -7.73 2.41 -15.14
CA LEU A 130 -7.71 1.85 -16.49
C LEU A 130 -6.87 2.70 -17.46
N ALA A 131 -6.93 4.03 -17.31
CA ALA A 131 -6.10 4.99 -18.03
C ALA A 131 -4.65 5.06 -17.52
N ARG A 132 -4.28 4.28 -16.48
CA ARG A 132 -2.96 4.26 -15.83
C ARG A 132 -2.53 5.63 -15.27
N LEU A 133 -3.51 6.43 -14.85
CA LEU A 133 -3.27 7.73 -14.25
C LEU A 133 -3.27 7.61 -12.72
N PRO A 134 -2.16 7.93 -12.03
CA PRO A 134 -2.15 7.99 -10.57
C PRO A 134 -2.94 9.22 -10.13
N VAL A 135 -4.14 9.00 -9.58
CA VAL A 135 -5.02 10.07 -9.09
C VAL A 135 -5.21 10.02 -7.58
N SER A 136 -5.73 11.07 -6.98
CA SER A 136 -6.01 11.10 -5.53
C SER A 136 -7.43 10.60 -5.23
N SER A 137 -7.54 9.49 -4.50
CA SER A 137 -8.80 8.96 -3.96
C SER A 137 -9.50 9.95 -3.02
N THR A 138 -8.72 10.70 -2.22
CA THR A 138 -9.26 11.70 -1.29
C THR A 138 -9.86 12.91 -2.02
N HIS A 139 -9.24 13.37 -3.11
CA HIS A 139 -9.82 14.44 -3.94
C HIS A 139 -11.10 13.96 -4.64
N SER A 140 -11.09 12.72 -5.10
CA SER A 140 -12.21 12.10 -5.81
C SER A 140 -13.45 12.01 -4.92
N ILE A 141 -13.31 11.50 -3.69
CA ILE A 141 -14.43 11.38 -2.76
C ILE A 141 -14.91 12.76 -2.25
N THR A 142 -13.99 13.68 -1.98
CA THR A 142 -14.32 15.05 -1.57
C THR A 142 -15.07 15.78 -2.68
N GLY A 143 -14.59 15.69 -3.93
CA GLY A 143 -15.23 16.28 -5.10
C GLY A 143 -16.62 15.69 -5.38
N ALA A 144 -16.78 14.37 -5.29
CA ALA A 144 -18.08 13.72 -5.39
C ALA A 144 -19.06 14.21 -4.30
N THR A 145 -18.56 14.40 -3.08
CA THR A 145 -19.36 14.87 -1.93
C THR A 145 -19.74 16.35 -2.08
N VAL A 146 -18.83 17.20 -2.57
CA VAL A 146 -19.11 18.59 -2.94
C VAL A 146 -20.15 18.66 -4.06
N GLY A 147 -20.00 17.84 -5.11
CA GLY A 147 -20.97 17.78 -6.21
C GLY A 147 -22.36 17.38 -5.75
N PHE A 148 -22.46 16.38 -4.86
CA PHE A 148 -23.71 16.04 -4.19
C PHE A 148 -24.31 17.22 -3.42
N GLY A 149 -23.52 17.87 -2.56
CA GLY A 149 -23.99 19.02 -1.77
C GLY A 149 -24.46 20.20 -2.61
N LEU A 150 -23.74 20.50 -3.70
CA LEU A 150 -24.15 21.53 -4.67
C LEU A 150 -25.48 21.17 -5.34
N MET A 151 -25.68 19.90 -5.71
CA MET A 151 -26.90 19.46 -6.40
C MET A 151 -28.14 19.51 -5.49
N THR A 152 -28.01 19.13 -4.23
CA THR A 152 -29.15 19.03 -3.30
C THR A 152 -29.49 20.33 -2.60
N ARG A 153 -28.50 21.11 -2.20
CA ARG A 153 -28.67 22.30 -1.33
C ARG A 153 -27.92 23.53 -1.83
N GLY A 154 -27.28 23.46 -3.00
CA GLY A 154 -26.49 24.55 -3.55
C GLY A 154 -25.28 24.90 -2.67
N ILE A 155 -24.83 26.15 -2.79
CA ILE A 155 -23.64 26.68 -2.09
C ILE A 155 -23.81 26.64 -0.56
N ILE A 156 -25.03 26.71 -0.06
CA ILE A 156 -25.36 26.73 1.38
C ILE A 156 -25.16 25.35 2.01
N GLY A 157 -25.27 24.27 1.22
CA GLY A 157 -25.09 22.89 1.68
C GLY A 157 -23.67 22.50 2.08
N ILE A 158 -22.69 23.38 1.85
CA ILE A 158 -21.26 23.07 1.92
C ILE A 158 -20.59 23.83 3.05
N GLN A 159 -19.76 23.12 3.81
CA GLN A 159 -18.95 23.73 4.86
C GLN A 159 -17.66 24.33 4.27
N TRP A 160 -17.77 25.50 3.65
CA TRP A 160 -16.64 26.16 2.96
C TRP A 160 -15.38 26.33 3.83
N ARG A 161 -15.54 26.66 5.12
CA ARG A 161 -14.41 26.78 6.04
C ARG A 161 -13.63 25.47 6.18
N LYS A 162 -14.33 24.33 6.26
CA LYS A 162 -13.72 23.01 6.34
C LYS A 162 -13.09 22.60 5.01
N ILE A 163 -13.74 22.90 3.88
CA ILE A 163 -13.15 22.69 2.56
C ILE A 163 -11.82 23.44 2.41
N VAL A 164 -11.74 24.70 2.83
CA VAL A 164 -10.48 25.47 2.79
C VAL A 164 -9.38 24.79 3.61
N HIS A 165 -9.71 24.26 4.80
CA HIS A 165 -8.73 23.49 5.59
C HIS A 165 -8.29 22.19 4.90
N ILE A 166 -9.21 21.50 4.24
CA ILE A 166 -8.90 20.28 3.46
C ILE A 166 -7.99 20.64 2.28
N VAL A 167 -8.32 21.68 1.51
CA VAL A 167 -7.50 22.13 0.38
C VAL A 167 -6.12 22.59 0.85
N ALA A 168 -6.04 23.32 1.96
CA ALA A 168 -4.75 23.71 2.54
C ALA A 168 -3.89 22.49 2.92
N SER A 169 -4.49 21.42 3.44
CA SER A 169 -3.76 20.20 3.78
C SER A 169 -3.21 19.48 2.54
N TRP A 170 -3.88 19.57 1.39
CA TRP A 170 -3.41 18.99 0.13
C TRP A 170 -2.11 19.62 -0.37
N PHE A 171 -1.89 20.91 -0.13
CA PHE A 171 -0.62 21.57 -0.46
C PHE A 171 0.44 21.37 0.62
N MET A 172 0.04 21.43 1.89
CA MET A 172 0.98 21.29 3.00
C MET A 172 1.56 19.87 3.09
N SER A 173 0.79 18.83 2.76
CA SER A 173 1.24 17.44 2.92
C SER A 173 2.42 17.07 2.01
N PRO A 174 2.42 17.37 0.69
CA PRO A 174 3.58 17.14 -0.17
C PRO A 174 4.80 17.98 0.20
N ILE A 175 4.61 19.22 0.66
CA ILE A 175 5.72 20.08 1.09
C ILE A 175 6.38 19.47 2.33
N LEU A 176 5.58 19.11 3.33
CA LEU A 176 6.11 18.51 4.56
C LEU A 176 6.75 17.15 4.30
N SER A 177 6.16 16.30 3.47
CA SER A 177 6.75 15.01 3.10
C SER A 177 8.05 15.18 2.32
N GLY A 178 8.15 16.17 1.43
CA GLY A 178 9.36 16.51 0.70
C GLY A 178 10.50 16.98 1.62
N VAL A 179 10.19 17.82 2.61
CA VAL A 179 11.16 18.27 3.63
C VAL A 179 11.66 17.08 4.45
N VAL A 180 10.75 16.27 5.00
CA VAL A 180 11.11 15.09 5.81
C VAL A 180 11.91 14.09 4.99
N SER A 181 11.50 13.81 3.76
CA SER A 181 12.21 12.91 2.84
C SER A 181 13.62 13.41 2.54
N SER A 182 13.79 14.71 2.30
CA SER A 182 15.10 15.32 2.05
C SER A 182 16.02 15.21 3.27
N ILE A 183 15.52 15.46 4.48
CA ILE A 183 16.28 15.29 5.73
C ILE A 183 16.71 13.82 5.90
N LEU A 184 15.77 12.87 5.73
CA LEU A 184 16.07 11.44 5.84
C LEU A 184 17.10 11.00 4.80
N TYR A 185 17.00 11.49 3.56
CA TYR A 185 17.98 11.21 2.52
C TYR A 185 19.37 11.76 2.85
N ILE A 186 19.47 13.00 3.33
CA ILE A 186 20.76 13.59 3.73
C ILE A 186 21.40 12.79 4.87
N VAL A 187 20.59 12.37 5.86
CA VAL A 187 21.06 11.52 6.96
C VAL A 187 21.55 10.18 6.44
N LEU A 188 20.81 9.52 5.55
CA LEU A 188 21.22 8.26 4.91
C LEU A 188 22.50 8.42 4.07
N ASP A 189 22.59 9.49 3.29
CA ASP A 189 23.72 9.77 2.41
C ASP A 189 25.02 9.93 3.22
N HIS A 190 25.00 10.74 4.28
CA HIS A 190 26.18 10.98 5.12
C HIS A 190 26.48 9.83 6.10
N SER A 191 25.46 9.15 6.59
CA SER A 191 25.63 8.09 7.60
C SER A 191 25.98 6.74 6.98
N VAL A 192 25.50 6.47 5.76
CA VAL A 192 25.61 5.18 5.09
C VAL A 192 26.34 5.29 3.76
N LEU A 193 25.81 6.05 2.79
CA LEU A 193 26.27 5.96 1.39
C LEU A 193 27.71 6.49 1.18
N ARG A 194 28.09 7.60 1.81
CA ARG A 194 29.43 8.20 1.67
C ARG A 194 30.50 7.60 2.58
N ARG A 195 30.17 6.58 3.37
CA ARG A 195 31.14 5.95 4.29
C ARG A 195 31.98 4.92 3.56
N LYS A 196 33.23 4.73 4.03
CA LYS A 196 34.20 3.78 3.44
C LYS A 196 33.65 2.34 3.34
N ASN A 197 32.78 1.95 4.27
CA ASN A 197 32.13 0.63 4.30
C ASN A 197 30.60 0.81 4.39
N PRO A 198 29.93 1.18 3.28
CA PRO A 198 28.50 1.53 3.30
C PRO A 198 27.63 0.36 3.77
N PHE A 199 28.04 -0.87 3.46
CA PHE A 199 27.38 -2.08 3.89
C PHE A 199 27.25 -2.22 5.42
N ARG A 200 28.39 -2.11 6.14
CA ARG A 200 28.40 -2.21 7.61
C ARG A 200 27.66 -1.04 8.25
N CYS A 201 27.77 0.15 7.67
CA CYS A 201 27.04 1.33 8.13
C CYS A 201 25.52 1.16 7.94
N GLY A 202 25.08 0.60 6.82
CA GLY A 202 23.66 0.32 6.55
C GLY A 202 23.09 -0.68 7.55
N LEU A 203 23.77 -1.81 7.77
CA LEU A 203 23.39 -2.79 8.80
C LEU A 203 23.28 -2.18 10.20
N ARG A 204 24.17 -1.25 10.55
CA ARG A 204 24.13 -0.54 11.84
C ARG A 204 22.99 0.49 11.91
N ALA A 205 22.59 1.07 10.78
CA ALA A 205 21.50 2.03 10.71
C ALA A 205 20.12 1.36 10.72
N LEU A 206 20.00 0.10 10.28
CA LEU A 206 18.74 -0.64 10.23
C LEU A 206 17.94 -0.61 11.55
N PRO A 207 18.51 -0.97 12.73
CA PRO A 207 17.77 -0.91 13.98
C PRO A 207 17.19 0.47 14.29
N ILE A 208 17.88 1.55 13.92
CA ILE A 208 17.45 2.93 14.17
C ILE A 208 16.26 3.29 13.28
N PHE A 209 16.30 2.93 12.00
CA PHE A 209 15.16 3.17 11.09
C PHE A 209 13.93 2.36 11.50
N TYR A 210 14.12 1.09 11.86
CA TYR A 210 13.01 0.26 12.37
C TYR A 210 12.46 0.79 13.69
N TRP A 211 13.34 1.24 14.60
CA TRP A 211 12.91 1.90 15.84
C TRP A 211 12.01 3.10 15.56
N LEU A 212 12.45 4.01 14.68
CA LEU A 212 11.70 5.22 14.34
C LEU A 212 10.34 4.88 13.69
N CYS A 213 10.33 3.95 12.73
CA CYS A 213 9.11 3.53 12.04
C CYS A 213 8.12 2.87 13.00
N ILE A 214 8.56 1.95 13.86
CA ILE A 214 7.68 1.27 14.82
C ILE A 214 7.20 2.23 15.90
N ALA A 215 8.08 3.10 16.43
CA ALA A 215 7.70 4.12 17.40
C ALA A 215 6.59 5.01 16.84
N PHE A 216 6.77 5.54 15.63
CA PHE A 216 5.78 6.41 14.99
C PHE A 216 4.45 5.69 14.74
N ASN A 217 4.47 4.49 14.14
CA ASN A 217 3.24 3.76 13.82
C ASN A 217 2.49 3.30 15.08
N VAL A 218 3.19 2.78 16.10
CA VAL A 218 2.54 2.37 17.36
C VAL A 218 2.00 3.60 18.09
N PHE A 219 2.74 4.71 18.11
CA PHE A 219 2.28 5.94 18.74
C PHE A 219 0.98 6.46 18.10
N THR A 220 0.92 6.53 16.77
CA THR A 220 -0.29 7.00 16.07
C THR A 220 -1.47 6.07 16.29
N VAL A 221 -1.29 4.75 16.19
CA VAL A 221 -2.34 3.76 16.47
C VAL A 221 -2.86 3.91 17.91
N MET A 222 -1.97 3.96 18.90
CA MET A 222 -2.36 4.07 20.32
C MET A 222 -3.06 5.38 20.63
N LEU A 223 -2.61 6.50 20.07
CA LEU A 223 -3.22 7.82 20.31
C LEU A 223 -4.68 7.89 19.85
N HIS A 224 -5.05 7.12 18.82
CA HIS A 224 -6.40 7.15 18.25
C HIS A 224 -7.32 6.04 18.78
N LEU A 225 -6.79 4.85 19.06
CA LEU A 225 -7.60 3.73 19.56
C LEU A 225 -7.83 3.79 21.07
N SER A 226 -6.81 4.23 21.80
CA SER A 226 -6.85 4.30 23.26
C SER A 226 -6.91 5.76 23.67
N LYS A 227 -7.96 6.17 24.37
CA LYS A 227 -8.08 7.53 24.96
C LYS A 227 -7.10 7.74 26.13
N LEU A 228 -5.88 7.22 25.98
CA LEU A 228 -4.81 7.30 26.96
C LEU A 228 -4.11 8.66 26.84
N PRO A 229 -3.55 9.17 27.95
CA PRO A 229 -2.76 10.38 27.91
C PRO A 229 -1.51 10.18 27.03
N MET A 230 -1.14 11.24 26.31
CA MET A 230 -0.10 11.21 25.27
C MET A 230 1.24 10.63 25.74
N TRP A 231 1.63 10.88 26.99
CA TRP A 231 2.89 10.38 27.54
C TRP A 231 2.90 8.85 27.73
N ILE A 232 1.77 8.22 28.04
CA ILE A 232 1.65 6.76 28.14
C ILE A 232 1.79 6.14 26.74
N CYS A 233 1.12 6.73 25.74
CA CYS A 233 1.27 6.31 24.35
C CYS A 233 2.73 6.41 23.89
N ALA A 234 3.41 7.51 24.23
CA ALA A 234 4.83 7.68 23.95
C ALA A 234 5.69 6.60 24.61
N LEU A 235 5.45 6.29 25.89
CA LEU A 235 6.21 5.27 26.62
C LEU A 235 6.00 3.86 26.04
N ILE A 236 4.74 3.48 25.75
CA ILE A 236 4.42 2.18 25.14
C ILE A 236 5.05 2.07 23.76
N SER A 237 4.90 3.11 22.93
CA SER A 237 5.48 3.12 21.57
C SER A 237 7.01 3.03 21.60
N ALA A 238 7.67 3.74 22.51
CA ALA A 238 9.12 3.66 22.70
C ALA A 238 9.53 2.27 23.18
N GLY A 239 8.78 1.64 24.09
CA GLY A 239 9.02 0.26 24.55
C GLY A 239 8.91 -0.77 23.43
N CYS A 240 7.84 -0.72 22.62
CA CYS A 240 7.70 -1.60 21.46
C CYS A 240 8.81 -1.37 20.43
N ALA A 241 9.18 -0.11 20.19
CA ALA A 241 10.25 0.24 19.26
C ALA A 241 11.62 -0.25 19.73
N THR A 242 11.97 -0.10 21.02
CA THR A 242 13.25 -0.58 21.56
C THR A 242 13.35 -2.09 21.49
N ILE A 243 12.28 -2.82 21.83
CA ILE A 243 12.22 -4.28 21.68
C ILE A 243 12.44 -4.67 20.20
N SER A 244 11.75 -4.01 19.26
CA SER A 244 11.94 -4.25 17.83
C SER A 244 13.39 -4.00 17.39
N ALA A 245 13.99 -2.88 17.80
CA ALA A 245 15.37 -2.54 17.47
C ALA A 245 16.38 -3.56 18.00
N ILE A 246 16.19 -4.05 19.23
CA ILE A 246 17.02 -5.11 19.84
C ILE A 246 16.91 -6.39 19.01
N VAL A 247 15.70 -6.80 18.64
CA VAL A 247 15.48 -7.99 17.79
C VAL A 247 16.18 -7.84 16.44
N ILE A 248 16.06 -6.69 15.79
CA ILE A 248 16.70 -6.44 14.49
C ILE A 248 18.24 -6.43 14.61
N HIS A 249 18.77 -5.84 15.67
CA HIS A 249 20.21 -5.79 15.90
C HIS A 249 20.80 -7.18 16.16
N PHE A 250 20.18 -7.98 17.04
CA PHE A 250 20.72 -9.28 17.45
C PHE A 250 20.36 -10.45 16.54
N PHE A 251 19.20 -10.44 15.87
CA PHE A 251 18.76 -11.57 15.06
C PHE A 251 18.84 -11.29 13.56
N LEU A 252 18.33 -10.14 13.10
CA LEU A 252 18.23 -9.87 11.67
C LEU A 252 19.58 -9.46 11.06
N SER A 253 20.29 -8.55 11.71
CA SER A 253 21.59 -8.05 11.23
C SER A 253 22.64 -9.16 11.00
N PRO A 254 22.84 -10.14 11.92
CA PRO A 254 23.78 -11.23 11.66
C PRO A 254 23.28 -12.18 10.57
N LYS A 255 21.97 -12.50 10.52
CA LYS A 255 21.40 -13.33 9.46
C LYS A 255 21.55 -12.69 8.08
N LEU A 256 21.29 -11.39 7.97
CA LEU A 256 21.43 -10.65 6.73
C LEU A 256 22.89 -10.62 6.27
N LYS A 257 23.82 -10.44 7.22
CA LYS A 257 25.26 -10.51 6.92
C LYS A 257 25.68 -11.88 6.39
N ILE A 258 25.20 -12.98 6.99
CA ILE A 258 25.50 -14.35 6.56
C ILE A 258 24.90 -14.62 5.17
N TRP A 259 23.62 -14.27 4.97
CA TRP A 259 22.92 -14.50 3.70
C TRP A 259 23.62 -13.80 2.54
N ILE A 260 23.97 -12.51 2.71
CA ILE A 260 24.66 -11.74 1.66
C ILE A 260 26.04 -12.29 1.37
N ASN A 261 26.80 -12.68 2.39
CA ASN A 261 28.12 -13.26 2.19
C ASN A 261 28.03 -14.54 1.35
N ASN A 262 27.07 -15.42 1.66
CA ASN A 262 26.83 -16.65 0.90
C ASN A 262 26.34 -16.36 -0.55
N SER A 263 25.52 -15.33 -0.74
CA SER A 263 25.07 -14.88 -2.07
C SER A 263 26.22 -14.32 -2.91
N LEU A 264 27.17 -13.61 -2.30
CA LEU A 264 28.36 -13.10 -2.98
C LEU A 264 29.28 -14.27 -3.37
N THR A 265 29.60 -15.18 -2.44
CA THR A 265 30.45 -16.35 -2.72
C THR A 265 29.87 -17.19 -3.85
N SER A 266 28.58 -17.51 -3.80
CA SER A 266 27.91 -18.29 -4.85
C SER A 266 27.75 -17.57 -6.19
N SER A 267 27.90 -16.25 -6.23
CA SER A 267 27.93 -15.48 -7.48
C SER A 267 29.35 -15.49 -8.07
N THR A 268 30.38 -15.35 -7.23
CA THR A 268 31.80 -15.45 -7.63
C THR A 268 32.10 -16.85 -8.19
N GLU A 269 31.75 -17.92 -7.47
CA GLU A 269 31.97 -19.30 -7.95
C GLU A 269 31.28 -19.58 -9.29
N ARG A 270 30.12 -18.96 -9.54
CA ARG A 270 29.39 -19.09 -10.81
C ARG A 270 30.07 -18.36 -11.96
N ASN A 271 30.62 -17.18 -11.71
CA ASN A 271 31.36 -16.43 -12.72
C ASN A 271 32.67 -17.13 -13.06
N ASP A 272 33.41 -17.60 -12.05
CA ASP A 272 34.68 -18.31 -12.25
C ASP A 272 34.47 -19.60 -13.06
N SER A 273 33.41 -20.37 -12.75
CA SER A 273 33.08 -21.58 -13.51
C SER A 273 32.65 -21.30 -14.95
N PHE A 274 31.92 -20.22 -15.20
CA PHE A 274 31.57 -19.79 -16.56
C PHE A 274 32.79 -19.35 -17.38
N GLU A 275 33.71 -18.61 -16.76
CA GLU A 275 34.94 -18.15 -17.39
C GLU A 275 35.86 -19.35 -17.74
N VAL A 276 36.00 -20.30 -16.82
CA VAL A 276 36.74 -21.56 -17.05
C VAL A 276 36.12 -22.39 -18.19
N GLN A 277 34.79 -22.51 -18.25
CA GLN A 277 34.11 -23.21 -19.36
C GLN A 277 34.33 -22.52 -20.70
N THR A 278 34.32 -21.18 -20.73
CA THR A 278 34.53 -20.40 -21.94
C THR A 278 35.97 -20.58 -22.46
N ILE A 279 36.96 -20.53 -21.57
CA ILE A 279 38.37 -20.74 -21.92
C ILE A 279 38.61 -22.18 -22.37
N SER A 280 38.08 -23.16 -21.65
CA SER A 280 38.23 -24.58 -22.02
C SER A 280 37.67 -24.86 -23.41
N GLY A 281 36.46 -24.36 -23.71
CA GLY A 281 35.86 -24.52 -25.04
C GLY A 281 36.63 -23.81 -26.16
N ALA A 282 37.21 -22.63 -25.89
CA ALA A 282 38.06 -21.93 -26.85
C ALA A 282 39.38 -22.69 -27.12
N THR A 283 39.95 -23.32 -26.09
CA THR A 283 41.20 -24.09 -26.20
C THR A 283 40.98 -25.38 -27.01
N GLU A 284 39.89 -26.11 -26.76
CA GLU A 284 39.51 -27.30 -27.56
C GLU A 284 39.27 -26.96 -29.04
N LEU A 285 38.64 -25.81 -29.33
CA LEU A 285 38.46 -25.33 -30.70
C LEU A 285 39.80 -25.02 -31.39
N GLN A 286 40.72 -24.39 -30.68
CA GLN A 286 42.06 -24.09 -31.18
C GLN A 286 42.85 -25.37 -31.48
N ASP A 287 42.81 -26.34 -30.57
CA ASP A 287 43.47 -27.64 -30.72
C ASP A 287 42.88 -28.42 -31.90
N ASN A 288 41.56 -28.42 -32.07
CA ASN A 288 40.91 -29.05 -33.21
C ASN A 288 41.30 -28.41 -34.56
N ILE A 289 41.39 -27.08 -34.62
CA ILE A 289 41.85 -26.35 -35.82
C ILE A 289 43.32 -26.69 -36.14
N LEU A 290 44.19 -26.75 -35.13
CA LEU A 290 45.60 -27.15 -35.30
C LEU A 290 45.71 -28.60 -35.79
N HIS A 291 44.92 -29.51 -35.23
CA HIS A 291 44.87 -30.90 -35.66
C HIS A 291 44.42 -31.03 -37.12
N GLN A 292 43.41 -30.25 -37.53
CA GLN A 292 42.91 -30.22 -38.91
C GLN A 292 43.93 -29.63 -39.90
N LYS A 293 44.66 -28.58 -39.51
CA LYS A 293 45.80 -28.03 -40.30
C LYS A 293 46.94 -29.03 -40.46
N CYS A 294 47.26 -29.80 -39.41
CA CYS A 294 48.30 -30.82 -39.47
C CYS A 294 47.91 -32.00 -40.39
N GLN A 295 46.63 -32.40 -40.38
CA GLN A 295 46.14 -33.44 -41.29
C GLN A 295 46.11 -32.99 -42.75
N THR A 296 45.69 -31.75 -43.03
CA THR A 296 45.70 -31.19 -44.40
C THR A 296 47.13 -31.02 -44.94
N SER A 297 48.09 -30.55 -44.13
CA SER A 297 49.51 -30.47 -44.51
C SER A 297 50.15 -31.84 -44.79
N LYS A 298 49.78 -32.89 -44.02
CA LYS A 298 50.21 -34.27 -44.33
C LYS A 298 49.62 -34.77 -45.65
N ALA A 299 48.38 -34.44 -45.98
CA ALA A 299 47.75 -34.83 -47.24
C ALA A 299 48.41 -34.16 -48.47
N GLU A 300 48.79 -32.88 -48.36
CA GLU A 300 49.50 -32.14 -49.42
C GLU A 300 50.92 -32.68 -49.65
N THR A 301 51.65 -33.02 -48.58
CA THR A 301 53.00 -33.62 -48.70
C THR A 301 52.95 -34.98 -49.41
N VAL A 302 51.93 -35.80 -49.16
CA VAL A 302 51.75 -37.11 -49.82
C VAL A 302 51.34 -36.94 -51.30
N SER A 303 50.53 -35.93 -51.62
CA SER A 303 50.14 -35.62 -53.01
C SER A 303 51.27 -34.97 -53.83
N GLY A 304 52.21 -34.26 -53.21
CA GLY A 304 53.38 -33.69 -53.88
C GLY A 304 54.44 -34.74 -54.24
N LEU A 305 54.54 -35.81 -53.47
CA LEU A 305 55.44 -36.94 -53.72
C LEU A 305 54.98 -37.83 -54.90
N SER A 306 53.69 -37.85 -55.24
CA SER A 306 53.16 -38.61 -56.38
C SER A 306 53.27 -37.90 -57.74
N ILE A 307 53.72 -36.64 -57.79
CA ILE A 307 53.82 -35.85 -59.04
C ILE A 307 55.24 -35.88 -59.63
N ASN A 308 56.24 -36.42 -58.92
CA ASN A 308 57.65 -36.40 -59.34
C ASN A 308 58.18 -37.76 -59.85
N GLU A 309 57.31 -38.71 -60.19
CA GLU A 309 57.65 -40.00 -60.81
C GLU A 309 57.04 -40.18 -62.22
N GLY A 310 56.90 -39.08 -62.98
CA GLY A 310 56.46 -39.08 -64.38
C GLY A 310 57.52 -38.53 -65.33
#